data_AF-A0A945VA95-F1
#
_entry.id   AF-A0A945VA95-F1
#
_cell.length_a   1.000
_cell.length_b   1.000
_cell.length_c   1.000
_cell.angle_alpha   90.00
_cell.angle_beta   90.00
_cell.angle_gamma   90.00
#
_symmetry.space_group_name_H-M   'P 1'
#
loop_
_entity.id
_entity.type
_entity.pdbx_description
1 polymer ?
#
loop_
_entity_poly.entity_id
_entity_poly.type
_entity_poly.pdbx_seq_one_letter_code
_entity_poly.pdbx_strand_id
1 'polypeptide(L)'
;EARGLDVTPGMIKLFEKINDNETVKTLELIYAEEVGHVAFGSKWFHFLCGRHNKDPKIVFHELVSKYFKSSLKPPFNDEKRAEAGIPLDFYWPIAIS
;
A
#
# COMPACT_ATOMS: atom_id res chain seq x y z
N GLU A 1 -3.02 1.66 4.89
CA GLU A 1 -3.23 0.31 4.37
C GLU A 1 -2.78 0.33 2.92
N ALA A 2 -1.72 -0.39 2.55
CA ALA A 2 -1.18 -0.43 1.17
C ALA A 2 -0.60 -1.82 0.87
N ARG A 3 -1.03 -2.83 1.62
CA ARG A 3 -0.46 -4.18 1.53
C ARG A 3 -1.08 -4.97 0.39
N GLY A 4 -2.36 -4.73 0.07
CA GLY A 4 -3.03 -5.34 -1.09
C GLY A 4 -2.29 -5.05 -2.39
N LEU A 5 -1.76 -3.82 -2.55
CA LEU A 5 -0.92 -3.44 -3.69
C LEU A 5 0.30 -4.35 -3.90
N ASP A 6 0.88 -4.85 -2.79
CA ASP A 6 2.12 -5.62 -2.81
C ASP A 6 1.89 -7.12 -3.02
N VAL A 7 0.85 -7.68 -2.38
CA VAL A 7 0.71 -9.13 -2.24
C VAL A 7 -0.29 -9.74 -3.21
N THR A 8 -1.33 -8.99 -3.60
CA THR A 8 -2.40 -9.51 -4.45
C THR A 8 -1.89 -9.99 -5.81
N PRO A 9 -0.93 -9.33 -6.48
CA PRO A 9 -0.35 -9.87 -7.72
C PRO A 9 0.31 -11.24 -7.55
N GLY A 10 0.94 -11.49 -6.40
CA GLY A 10 1.53 -12.79 -6.07
C GLY A 10 0.49 -13.86 -5.80
N MET A 11 -0.62 -13.49 -5.14
CA MET A 11 -1.76 -14.37 -4.90
C MET A 11 -2.46 -14.75 -6.21
N ILE A 12 -2.72 -13.80 -7.11
CA ILE A 12 -3.27 -14.06 -8.45
C ILE A 12 -2.44 -15.11 -9.17
N LYS A 13 -1.11 -14.91 -9.26
CA LYS A 13 -0.19 -15.88 -9.89
C LYS A 13 -0.20 -17.26 -9.25
N LEU A 14 -0.50 -17.37 -7.95
CA LEU A 14 -0.61 -18.64 -7.26
C LEU A 14 -1.88 -19.38 -7.68
N PHE A 15 -3.02 -18.68 -7.72
CA PHE A 15 -4.31 -19.26 -8.09
C PHE A 15 -4.42 -19.58 -9.58
N GLU A 16 -3.77 -18.79 -10.45
CA GLU A 16 -3.59 -19.12 -11.87
C GLU A 16 -2.91 -20.47 -12.06
N LYS A 17 -1.85 -20.76 -11.29
CA LYS A 17 -1.08 -22.02 -11.42
C LYS A 17 -1.88 -23.26 -11.04
N ILE A 18 -2.89 -23.12 -10.17
CA ILE A 18 -3.78 -24.23 -9.79
C ILE A 18 -5.10 -24.23 -10.57
N ASN A 19 -5.23 -23.38 -11.60
CA ASN A 19 -6.41 -23.23 -12.46
C ASN A 19 -7.70 -22.84 -11.69
N ASP A 20 -7.57 -22.13 -10.58
CA ASP A 20 -8.72 -21.57 -9.84
C ASP A 20 -9.11 -20.20 -10.43
N ASN A 21 -9.81 -20.26 -11.57
CA ASN A 21 -10.18 -19.07 -12.33
C ASN A 21 -11.18 -18.16 -11.62
N GLU A 22 -12.01 -18.70 -10.72
CA GLU A 22 -12.99 -17.92 -9.96
C GLU A 22 -12.29 -17.01 -8.94
N THR A 23 -11.33 -17.57 -8.20
CA THR A 23 -10.51 -16.81 -7.26
C THR A 23 -9.65 -15.77 -7.98
N VAL A 24 -9.03 -16.13 -9.12
CA VAL A 24 -8.25 -15.18 -9.94
C VAL A 24 -9.09 -13.96 -10.30
N LYS A 25 -10.27 -14.17 -10.92
CA LYS A 25 -11.15 -13.07 -11.34
C LYS A 25 -11.59 -12.18 -10.18
N THR A 26 -11.84 -12.78 -9.01
CA THR A 26 -12.21 -12.04 -7.81
C THR A 26 -11.06 -11.17 -7.30
N LEU A 27 -9.85 -11.73 -7.25
CA LEU A 27 -8.66 -10.98 -6.81
C LEU A 27 -8.25 -9.87 -7.79
N GLU A 28 -8.42 -10.08 -9.09
CA GLU A 28 -8.19 -9.04 -10.11
C GLU A 28 -9.12 -7.85 -9.92
N LEU A 29 -10.42 -8.11 -9.65
CA LEU A 29 -11.38 -7.05 -9.36
C LEU A 29 -10.98 -6.26 -8.11
N ILE A 30 -10.67 -6.96 -7.01
CA ILE A 30 -10.22 -6.32 -5.76
C ILE A 30 -8.95 -5.49 -6.00
N TYR A 31 -7.98 -6.04 -6.74
CA TYR A 31 -6.72 -5.36 -7.03
C TYR A 31 -6.91 -4.11 -7.90
N ALA A 32 -7.86 -4.12 -8.84
CA ALA A 32 -8.18 -2.97 -9.67
C ALA A 32 -8.73 -1.79 -8.84
N GLU A 33 -9.47 -2.07 -7.78
CA GLU A 33 -10.01 -1.05 -6.88
C GLU A 33 -9.00 -0.59 -5.81
N GLU A 34 -8.06 -1.45 -5.43
CA GLU A 34 -7.13 -1.19 -4.33
C GLU A 34 -6.26 0.06 -4.57
N VAL A 35 -5.81 0.35 -5.80
CA VAL A 35 -5.03 1.57 -6.09
C VAL A 35 -5.86 2.81 -5.75
N GLY A 36 -7.12 2.85 -6.18
CA GLY A 36 -8.03 3.96 -5.90
C GLY A 36 -8.32 4.10 -4.41
N HIS A 37 -8.58 2.98 -3.73
CA HIS A 37 -8.79 2.94 -2.28
C HIS A 37 -7.61 3.56 -1.51
N VAL A 38 -6.39 3.11 -1.79
CA VAL A 38 -5.17 3.64 -1.15
C VAL A 38 -4.93 5.11 -1.52
N ALA A 39 -5.18 5.49 -2.78
CA ALA A 39 -5.02 6.86 -3.25
C ALA A 39 -5.95 7.85 -2.52
N PHE A 40 -7.21 7.48 -2.29
CA PHE A 40 -8.14 8.31 -1.52
C PHE A 40 -7.67 8.49 -0.07
N GLY A 41 -7.19 7.42 0.57
CA GLY A 41 -6.60 7.49 1.91
C GLY A 41 -5.38 8.42 1.95
N SER A 42 -4.46 8.26 1.00
CA SER A 42 -3.27 9.12 0.88
C SER A 42 -3.65 10.58 0.66
N LYS A 43 -4.62 10.87 -0.22
CA LYS A 43 -5.11 12.23 -0.49
C LYS A 43 -5.61 12.93 0.78
N TRP A 44 -6.45 12.26 1.56
CA TRP A 44 -6.96 12.83 2.81
C TRP A 44 -5.88 12.98 3.87
N PHE A 45 -4.95 12.02 3.95
CA PHE A 45 -3.81 12.09 4.85
C PHE A 45 -2.94 13.32 4.55
N HIS A 46 -2.59 13.55 3.28
CA HIS A 46 -1.85 14.73 2.84
C HIS A 46 -2.61 16.03 3.11
N PHE A 47 -3.91 16.06 2.81
CA PHE A 47 -4.76 17.22 3.09
C PHE A 47 -4.76 17.59 4.59
N LEU A 48 -4.92 16.61 5.48
CA LEU A 48 -4.92 16.84 6.92
C LEU A 48 -3.54 17.28 7.42
N CYS A 49 -2.46 16.67 6.95
CA CYS A 49 -1.10 17.10 7.28
C CYS A 49 -0.86 18.56 6.86
N GLY A 50 -1.24 18.93 5.64
CA GLY A 50 -1.17 20.30 5.15
C GLY A 50 -2.00 21.28 5.97
N ARG A 51 -3.24 20.92 6.33
CA ARG A 51 -4.10 21.73 7.21
C ARG A 51 -3.47 21.99 8.59
N HIS A 52 -2.70 21.04 9.10
CA HIS A 52 -2.01 21.15 10.39
C HIS A 52 -0.55 21.62 10.27
N ASN A 53 -0.12 22.04 9.07
CA ASN A 53 1.25 22.47 8.77
C ASN A 53 2.31 21.43 9.20
N LYS A 54 2.03 20.15 8.95
CA LYS A 54 2.92 19.02 9.25
C LYS A 54 3.42 18.39 7.97
N ASP A 55 4.66 17.90 8.01
CA ASP A 55 5.22 17.07 6.95
C ASP A 55 4.54 15.67 6.96
N PRO A 56 3.90 15.25 5.85
CA PRO A 56 3.17 13.99 5.81
C PRO A 56 4.08 12.77 5.97
N LYS A 57 5.33 12.80 5.51
CA LYS A 57 6.27 11.69 5.66
C LYS A 57 6.66 11.50 7.12
N ILE A 58 6.97 12.59 7.83
CA ILE A 58 7.30 12.52 9.26
C ILE A 58 6.11 11.94 10.04
N VAL A 59 4.91 12.48 9.81
CA VAL A 59 3.69 11.98 10.46
C VAL A 59 3.43 10.52 10.09
N PHE A 60 3.68 10.11 8.85
CA PHE A 60 3.51 8.72 8.42
C PHE A 60 4.46 7.81 9.20
N HIS A 61 5.76 8.15 9.31
CA HIS A 61 6.73 7.37 10.08
C HIS A 61 6.34 7.27 11.55
N GLU A 62 5.90 8.37 12.17
CA GLU A 62 5.40 8.40 13.55
C GLU A 62 4.19 7.47 13.74
N LEU A 63 3.21 7.55 12.84
CA LEU A 63 1.98 6.76 12.91
C LEU A 63 2.26 5.28 12.69
N VAL A 64 3.12 4.93 11.72
CA VAL A 64 3.54 3.54 11.49
C VAL A 64 4.25 3.02 12.73
N SER A 65 5.24 3.74 13.27
CA SER A 65 5.96 3.34 14.49
C SER A 65 5.03 3.14 15.68
N LYS A 66 4.04 4.02 15.85
CA LYS A 66 3.10 3.99 16.99
C LYS A 66 2.09 2.85 16.88
N TYR A 67 1.47 2.70 15.72
CA TYR A 67 0.27 1.88 15.54
C TYR A 67 0.53 0.56 14.80
N PHE A 68 1.50 0.49 13.89
CA PHE A 68 1.81 -0.72 13.16
C PHE A 68 2.78 -1.59 13.97
N LYS A 69 2.29 -2.72 14.50
CA LYS A 69 3.07 -3.60 15.40
C LYS A 69 3.97 -4.59 14.68
N SER A 70 3.97 -4.58 13.35
CA SER A 70 4.80 -5.45 12.52
C SER A 70 5.81 -4.64 11.73
N SER A 71 6.71 -5.33 11.04
CA SER A 71 7.72 -4.73 10.19
C SER A 71 7.15 -4.47 8.80
N LEU A 72 7.42 -3.28 8.26
CA LEU A 72 7.27 -3.06 6.82
C LEU A 72 8.38 -3.86 6.12
N LYS A 73 7.98 -4.77 5.23
CA LYS A 73 8.91 -5.65 4.53
C LYS A 73 8.48 -5.86 3.07
N PRO A 74 9.46 -6.05 2.17
CA PRO A 74 9.18 -6.37 0.78
C PRO A 74 8.42 -7.72 0.62
N PRO A 75 7.85 -7.99 -0.57
CA PRO A 75 7.87 -7.15 -1.76
C PRO A 75 7.05 -5.87 -1.57
N PHE A 76 7.48 -4.78 -2.20
CA PHE A 76 6.70 -3.56 -2.36
C PHE A 76 6.39 -3.38 -3.84
N ASN A 77 5.15 -3.01 -4.14
CA ASN A 77 4.79 -2.59 -5.49
C ASN A 77 5.02 -1.08 -5.62
N ASP A 78 6.28 -0.70 -5.85
CA ASP A 78 6.71 0.70 -5.83
C ASP A 78 5.93 1.55 -6.85
N GLU A 79 5.65 1.00 -8.03
CA GLU A 79 4.87 1.68 -9.07
C GLU A 79 3.45 1.99 -8.60
N LYS A 80 2.73 0.98 -8.07
CA LYS A 80 1.35 1.18 -7.61
C LYS A 80 1.23 1.98 -6.33
N ARG A 81 2.22 1.89 -5.43
CA ARG A 81 2.30 2.75 -4.25
C ARG A 81 2.51 4.21 -4.65
N ALA A 82 3.39 4.48 -5.61
CA ALA A 82 3.59 5.82 -6.14
C ALA A 82 2.33 6.36 -6.83
N GLU A 83 1.64 5.54 -7.63
CA GLU A 83 0.34 5.88 -8.24
C GLU A 83 -0.72 6.22 -7.17
N ALA A 84 -0.71 5.51 -6.04
CA ALA A 84 -1.55 5.78 -4.89
C ALA A 84 -1.07 6.96 -3.99
N GLY A 85 -0.04 7.69 -4.41
CA GLY A 85 0.48 8.85 -3.68
C GLY A 85 1.29 8.49 -2.42
N ILE A 86 1.93 7.32 -2.41
CA ILE A 86 2.83 6.88 -1.35
C ILE A 86 4.20 6.56 -2.00
N PRO A 87 5.04 7.57 -2.25
CA PRO A 87 6.36 7.38 -2.87
C PRO A 87 7.36 6.68 -1.95
N LEU A 88 8.51 6.31 -2.51
CA LEU A 88 9.54 5.47 -1.87
C LEU A 88 9.93 5.93 -0.46
N ASP A 89 10.08 7.25 -0.25
CA ASP A 89 10.54 7.85 1.01
C ASP A 89 9.54 7.73 2.17
N PHE A 90 8.29 7.33 1.90
CA PHE A 90 7.32 7.05 2.95
C PHE A 90 7.61 5.73 3.66
N TYR A 91 8.04 4.69 2.96
CA TYR A 91 8.09 3.33 3.53
C TYR A 91 9.46 2.67 3.47
N TRP A 92 10.31 2.94 2.48
CA TRP A 92 11.65 2.36 2.43
C TRP A 92 12.53 2.73 3.63
N PRO A 93 12.56 4.00 4.10
CA PRO A 93 13.40 4.38 5.25
C PRO A 93 13.04 3.68 6.57
N ILE A 94 11.82 3.14 6.68
CA ILE A 94 11.30 2.46 7.87
C ILE A 94 10.97 0.99 7.59
N ALA A 95 11.34 0.47 6.41
CA ALA A 95 11.30 -0.94 6.12
C ALA A 95 12.47 -1.63 6.85
N ILE A 96 12.22 -2.80 7.43
CA ILE A 96 13.30 -3.59 8.02
C ILE A 96 14.10 -4.22 6.89
N SER A 97 15.43 -4.09 6.95
CA SER A 97 16.38 -4.78 6.07
C SER A 97 16.40 -6.28 6.34
#